data_AF-A0A924IKT0-F1
#
_entry.id   AF-A0A924IKT0-F1
#
_cell.length_a   1.000
_cell.length_b   1.000
_cell.length_c   1.000
_cell.angle_alpha   90.00
_cell.angle_beta   90.00
_cell.angle_gamma   90.00
#
_symmetry.space_group_name_H-M   'P 1'
#
loop_
_entity.id
_entity.type
_entity.pdbx_description
1 polymer ?
#
loop_
_entity_poly.entity_id
_entity_poly.type
_entity_poly.pdbx_seq_one_letter_code
_entity_poly.pdbx_strand_id
1 'polypeptide(L)'
;MARRPEPKHKTPAEVLADLQAGYQEASFMGPAEAQRYLTKVLTAQHSLPNAVKFFAYDMLAEASYENGDTTACLEAVEGAQKYLPAAQEDAARAFADYLPQARFYERGISALSDTDEIAQAMALCDKAIAMGLGRAYEAKRHSLERRL
;
A
#
# COMPACT_ATOMS: atom_id res chain seq x y z
N MET A 1 0.87 -47.99 3.13
CA MET A 1 1.62 -46.77 3.52
C MET A 1 0.88 -45.57 2.95
N ALA A 2 0.25 -44.75 3.81
CA ALA A 2 -0.48 -43.57 3.36
C ALA A 2 0.53 -42.51 2.89
N ARG A 3 0.34 -41.98 1.67
CA ARG A 3 1.11 -40.83 1.17
C ARG A 3 0.87 -39.66 2.13
N ARG A 4 1.95 -39.12 2.71
CA ARG A 4 1.92 -37.86 3.46
C ARG A 4 1.44 -36.79 2.48
N PRO A 5 0.34 -36.06 2.74
CA PRO A 5 -0.07 -34.99 1.85
C PRO A 5 1.05 -33.94 1.83
N GLU A 6 1.55 -33.62 0.63
CA GLU A 6 2.49 -32.53 0.45
C GLU A 6 1.83 -31.22 0.92
N PRO A 7 2.56 -30.35 1.65
CA PRO A 7 2.04 -29.05 2.01
C PRO A 7 1.74 -28.28 0.73
N LYS A 8 0.46 -27.99 0.48
CA LYS A 8 0.06 -27.10 -0.61
C LYS A 8 0.55 -25.69 -0.28
N HIS A 9 1.60 -25.26 -0.95
CA HIS A 9 2.05 -23.88 -0.91
C HIS A 9 1.06 -23.03 -1.71
N LYS A 10 0.43 -22.05 -1.06
CA LYS A 10 -0.43 -21.08 -1.75
C LYS A 10 0.40 -20.29 -2.76
N THR A 11 -0.18 -20.07 -3.93
CA THR A 11 0.38 -19.16 -4.93
C THR A 11 0.29 -17.71 -4.44
N PRO A 12 1.12 -16.78 -4.95
CA PRO A 12 1.01 -15.36 -4.62
C PRO A 12 -0.38 -14.77 -4.90
N ALA A 13 -1.07 -15.25 -5.94
CA ALA A 13 -2.43 -14.83 -6.27
C ALA A 13 -3.45 -15.28 -5.22
N GLU A 14 -3.36 -16.52 -4.73
CA GLU A 14 -4.20 -17.01 -3.63
C GLU A 14 -3.92 -16.24 -2.34
N VAL A 15 -2.65 -15.95 -2.06
CA VAL A 15 -2.26 -15.16 -0.87
C VAL A 15 -2.81 -13.73 -0.97
N LEU A 16 -2.77 -13.11 -2.15
CA LEU A 16 -3.35 -11.79 -2.38
C LEU A 16 -4.87 -11.79 -2.21
N ALA A 17 -5.56 -12.81 -2.71
CA ALA A 17 -7.01 -12.95 -2.55
C ALA A 17 -7.40 -13.10 -1.07
N ASP A 18 -6.68 -13.93 -0.30
CA ASP A 18 -6.90 -14.08 1.14
C ASP A 18 -6.64 -12.77 1.90
N LEU A 19 -5.59 -12.04 1.52
CA LEU A 19 -5.27 -10.73 2.08
C LEU A 19 -6.40 -9.73 1.83
N GLN A 20 -6.92 -9.66 0.60
CA GLN A 20 -8.00 -8.75 0.23
C GLN A 20 -9.30 -9.09 0.96
N ALA A 21 -9.64 -10.37 1.05
CA ALA A 21 -10.84 -10.81 1.78
C ALA A 21 -10.74 -10.46 3.27
N GLY A 22 -9.61 -10.76 3.92
CA GLY A 22 -9.41 -10.43 5.32
C GLY A 22 -9.35 -8.92 5.58
N TYR A 23 -8.78 -8.14 4.66
CA TYR A 23 -8.83 -6.68 4.73
C TYR A 23 -10.26 -6.16 4.64
N GLN A 24 -11.06 -6.66 3.68
CA GLN A 24 -12.47 -6.24 3.54
C GLN A 24 -13.29 -6.53 4.79
N GLU A 25 -13.14 -7.72 5.38
CA GLU A 25 -13.79 -8.08 6.65
C GLU A 25 -13.37 -7.15 7.79
N ALA A 26 -12.07 -6.87 7.92
CA ALA A 26 -11.55 -5.99 8.95
C ALA A 26 -12.00 -4.52 8.76
N SER A 27 -11.99 -4.02 7.52
CA SER A 27 -12.43 -2.66 7.18
C SER A 27 -13.91 -2.44 7.44
N PHE A 28 -14.75 -3.49 7.35
CA PHE A 28 -16.16 -3.39 7.76
C PHE A 28 -16.31 -3.07 9.27
N MET A 29 -15.33 -3.46 10.09
CA MET A 29 -15.27 -3.15 11.52
C MET A 29 -14.63 -1.78 11.82
N GLY A 30 -14.12 -1.09 10.81
CA GLY A 30 -13.53 0.25 10.89
C GLY A 30 -12.02 0.32 10.61
N PRO A 31 -11.47 1.53 10.43
CA PRO A 31 -10.09 1.74 9.99
C PRO A 31 -9.05 1.22 11.00
N ALA A 32 -9.32 1.33 12.31
CA ALA A 32 -8.44 0.78 13.35
C ALA A 32 -8.29 -0.76 13.24
N GLU A 33 -9.38 -1.45 12.90
CA GLU A 33 -9.39 -2.91 12.75
C GLU A 33 -8.69 -3.34 11.48
N ALA A 34 -8.89 -2.61 10.38
CA ALA A 34 -8.14 -2.79 9.14
C ALA A 34 -6.63 -2.60 9.34
N GLN A 35 -6.22 -1.51 10.02
CA GLN A 35 -4.82 -1.25 10.34
C GLN A 35 -4.23 -2.38 11.21
N ARG A 36 -4.97 -2.83 12.23
CA ARG A 36 -4.54 -3.93 13.11
C ARG A 36 -4.36 -5.24 12.35
N TYR A 37 -5.31 -5.59 11.47
CA TYR A 37 -5.22 -6.78 10.62
C TYR A 37 -3.98 -6.74 9.74
N LEU A 38 -3.77 -5.65 9.00
CA LEU A 38 -2.65 -5.49 8.07
C LEU A 38 -1.30 -5.50 8.79
N THR A 39 -1.20 -4.81 9.92
CA THR A 39 0.00 -4.82 10.77
C THR A 39 0.33 -6.23 11.23
N LYS A 40 -0.69 -7.00 11.65
CA LYS A 40 -0.50 -8.40 12.03
C LYS A 40 -0.07 -9.25 10.84
N VAL A 41 -0.66 -9.07 9.66
CA VAL A 41 -0.27 -9.83 8.46
C VAL A 41 1.19 -9.56 8.09
N LEU A 42 1.61 -8.29 8.08
CA LEU A 42 2.96 -7.88 7.72
C LEU A 42 4.03 -8.32 8.74
N THR A 43 3.66 -8.41 10.03
CA THR A 43 4.58 -8.83 11.11
C THR A 43 4.61 -10.34 11.33
N ALA A 44 3.47 -11.03 11.18
CA ALA A 44 3.35 -12.45 11.51
C ALA A 44 3.81 -13.38 10.39
N GLN A 45 3.90 -12.91 9.13
CA GLN A 45 4.26 -13.77 8.01
C GLN A 45 5.72 -13.60 7.59
N HIS A 46 6.55 -14.58 7.96
CA HIS A 46 7.89 -14.75 7.37
C HIS A 46 7.86 -15.04 5.85
N SER A 47 6.68 -15.26 5.26
CA SER A 47 6.54 -15.73 3.87
C SER A 47 5.52 -14.95 3.03
N LEU A 48 5.07 -13.75 3.42
CA LEU A 48 4.24 -12.96 2.51
C LEU A 48 5.08 -12.67 1.26
N PRO A 49 4.66 -13.07 0.05
CA PRO A 49 5.46 -12.83 -1.15
C PRO A 49 5.71 -11.33 -1.31
N ASN A 50 6.92 -10.95 -1.74
CA ASN A 50 7.28 -9.53 -1.85
C ASN A 50 6.31 -8.76 -2.77
N ALA A 51 5.84 -9.40 -3.84
CA ALA A 51 4.80 -8.86 -4.71
C ALA A 51 3.50 -8.54 -3.97
N VAL A 52 3.10 -9.38 -3.01
CA VAL A 52 1.88 -9.20 -2.20
C VAL A 52 2.06 -8.13 -1.13
N LYS A 53 3.29 -7.95 -0.61
CA LYS A 53 3.58 -6.90 0.38
C LYS A 53 3.25 -5.50 -0.13
N PHE A 54 3.46 -5.21 -1.41
CA PHE A 54 3.06 -3.93 -2.01
C PHE A 54 1.58 -3.60 -1.72
N PHE A 55 0.68 -4.55 -2.03
CA PHE A 55 -0.75 -4.37 -1.83
C PHE A 55 -1.10 -4.21 -0.35
N ALA A 56 -0.47 -5.01 0.53
CA ALA A 56 -0.67 -4.90 1.97
C ALA A 56 -0.26 -3.53 2.52
N TYR A 57 0.86 -2.97 2.04
CA TYR A 57 1.33 -1.64 2.44
C TYR A 57 0.48 -0.51 1.86
N ASP A 58 -0.02 -0.64 0.63
CA ASP A 58 -0.94 0.35 0.06
C ASP A 58 -2.25 0.41 0.86
N MET A 59 -2.86 -0.75 1.17
CA MET A 59 -4.04 -0.83 2.04
C MET A 59 -3.74 -0.32 3.46
N LEU A 60 -2.52 -0.54 3.98
CA LEU A 60 -2.14 -0.06 5.30
C LEU A 60 -2.02 1.45 5.33
N ALA A 61 -1.46 2.07 4.28
CA ALA A 61 -1.37 3.53 4.17
C ALA A 61 -2.77 4.17 4.22
N GLU A 62 -3.75 3.57 3.54
CA GLU A 62 -5.14 4.03 3.60
C GLU A 62 -5.76 3.83 4.99
N ALA A 63 -5.70 2.63 5.55
CA ALA A 63 -6.27 2.35 6.88
C ALA A 63 -5.64 3.22 7.98
N SER A 64 -4.32 3.42 7.97
CA SER A 64 -3.62 4.28 8.92
C SER A 64 -3.99 5.75 8.76
N TYR A 65 -4.12 6.24 7.52
CA TYR A 65 -4.58 7.60 7.28
C TYR A 65 -6.02 7.81 7.82
N GLU A 66 -6.93 6.90 7.52
CA GLU A 66 -8.32 6.98 8.01
C GLU A 66 -8.42 6.84 9.53
N ASN A 67 -7.50 6.11 10.15
CA ASN A 67 -7.39 6.00 11.60
C ASN A 67 -6.68 7.19 12.26
N GLY A 68 -6.20 8.17 11.49
CA GLY A 68 -5.47 9.35 12.00
C GLY A 68 -4.05 9.06 12.48
N ASP A 69 -3.48 7.91 12.10
CA ASP A 69 -2.12 7.51 12.44
C ASP A 69 -1.16 7.91 11.32
N THR A 70 -0.74 9.19 11.35
CA THR A 70 0.16 9.78 10.35
C THR A 70 1.47 9.02 10.25
N THR A 71 2.08 8.63 11.38
CA THR A 71 3.37 7.92 11.39
C THR A 71 3.24 6.57 10.69
N ALA A 72 2.24 5.76 11.05
CA ALA A 72 2.04 4.46 10.42
C ALA A 72 1.67 4.59 8.93
N CYS A 73 0.93 5.64 8.56
CA CYS A 73 0.64 5.95 7.16
C CYS A 73 1.93 6.15 6.35
N LEU A 74 2.85 7.01 6.84
CA LEU A 74 4.10 7.30 6.14
C LEU A 74 5.03 6.07 6.08
N GLU A 75 5.14 5.32 7.17
CA GLU A 75 5.88 4.04 7.17
C GLU A 75 5.31 3.05 6.15
N ALA A 76 3.98 3.00 6.01
CA ALA A 76 3.32 2.15 5.02
C ALA A 76 3.58 2.63 3.58
N VAL A 77 3.61 3.94 3.34
CA VAL A 77 3.98 4.51 2.04
C VAL A 77 5.41 4.11 1.65
N GLU A 78 6.35 4.17 2.58
CA GLU A 78 7.72 3.70 2.34
C GLU A 78 7.77 2.19 2.07
N GLY A 79 6.99 1.40 2.81
CA GLY A 79 6.83 -0.03 2.58
C GLY A 79 6.29 -0.34 1.18
N ALA A 80 5.26 0.37 0.73
CA ALA A 80 4.70 0.22 -0.60
C ALA A 80 5.75 0.55 -1.67
N GLN A 81 6.48 1.66 -1.54
CA GLN A 81 7.55 2.04 -2.47
C GLN A 81 8.65 0.98 -2.53
N LYS A 82 9.04 0.40 -1.40
CA LYS A 82 10.07 -0.64 -1.31
C LYS A 82 9.68 -1.91 -2.08
N TYR A 83 8.43 -2.32 -2.02
CA TYR A 83 7.95 -3.57 -2.64
C TYR A 83 7.30 -3.37 -4.01
N LEU A 84 7.16 -2.12 -4.47
CA LEU A 84 6.64 -1.78 -5.79
C LEU A 84 7.33 -2.54 -6.95
N PRO A 85 8.68 -2.64 -7.02
CA PRO A 85 9.33 -3.37 -8.10
C PRO A 85 8.93 -4.85 -8.15
N ALA A 86 8.83 -5.50 -6.98
CA ALA A 86 8.39 -6.90 -6.90
C ALA A 86 6.94 -7.08 -7.36
N ALA A 87 6.06 -6.10 -7.09
CA ALA A 87 4.69 -6.15 -7.60
C ALA A 87 4.63 -5.98 -9.13
N GLN A 88 5.48 -5.12 -9.69
CA GLN A 88 5.58 -4.90 -11.14
C GLN A 88 6.12 -6.13 -11.88
N GLU A 89 7.06 -6.87 -11.29
CA GLU A 89 7.70 -8.02 -11.92
C GLU A 89 6.92 -9.33 -11.68
N ASP A 90 6.66 -9.67 -10.41
CA ASP A 90 6.14 -10.99 -10.03
C ASP A 90 4.61 -11.05 -10.00
N ALA A 91 3.93 -9.89 -9.99
CA ALA A 91 2.48 -9.78 -9.96
C ALA A 91 1.94 -8.80 -11.02
N ALA A 92 2.65 -8.64 -12.15
CA ALA A 92 2.41 -7.62 -13.18
C ALA A 92 0.93 -7.41 -13.55
N ARG A 93 0.17 -8.50 -13.77
CA ARG A 93 -1.26 -8.42 -14.10
C ARG A 93 -2.09 -7.89 -12.93
N ALA A 94 -1.93 -8.46 -11.74
CA ALA A 94 -2.65 -8.02 -10.55
C ALA A 94 -2.28 -6.57 -10.19
N PHE A 95 -1.01 -6.19 -10.37
CA PHE A 95 -0.54 -4.83 -10.19
C PHE A 95 -1.22 -3.87 -11.18
N ALA A 96 -1.25 -4.21 -12.48
CA ALA A 96 -1.89 -3.38 -13.49
C ALA A 96 -3.40 -3.18 -13.23
N ASP A 97 -4.10 -4.24 -12.80
CA ASP A 97 -5.52 -4.20 -12.46
C ASP A 97 -5.77 -3.37 -11.17
N TYR A 98 -4.83 -3.38 -10.23
CA TYR A 98 -4.93 -2.69 -8.95
C TYR A 98 -4.49 -1.23 -8.99
N LEU A 99 -3.51 -0.88 -9.83
CA LEU A 99 -2.89 0.45 -9.88
C LEU A 99 -3.87 1.63 -9.93
N PRO A 100 -4.99 1.57 -10.69
CA PRO A 100 -5.99 2.66 -10.69
C PRO A 100 -6.65 2.92 -9.34
N GLN A 101 -6.60 1.94 -8.44
CA GLN A 101 -7.21 2.00 -7.09
C GLN A 101 -6.17 2.28 -6.00
N ALA A 102 -4.87 2.18 -6.30
CA ALA A 102 -3.81 2.40 -5.33
C ALA A 102 -3.84 3.83 -4.77
N ARG A 103 -3.75 3.96 -3.45
CA ARG A 103 -3.91 5.25 -2.74
C ARG A 103 -2.66 5.68 -1.99
N PHE A 104 -1.60 4.87 -1.87
CA PHE A 104 -0.46 5.17 -1.01
C PHE A 104 0.18 6.54 -1.28
N TYR A 105 0.34 6.97 -2.54
CA TYR A 105 0.83 8.33 -2.81
C TYR A 105 -0.14 9.41 -2.36
N GLU A 106 -1.42 9.27 -2.66
CA GLU A 106 -2.46 10.23 -2.25
C GLU A 106 -2.52 10.38 -0.74
N ARG A 107 -2.47 9.25 -0.01
CA ARG A 107 -2.51 9.22 1.46
C ARG A 107 -1.23 9.81 2.05
N GLY A 108 -0.05 9.45 1.54
CA GLY A 108 1.22 10.03 1.97
C GLY A 108 1.33 11.54 1.71
N ILE A 109 0.90 12.01 0.53
CA ILE A 109 0.87 13.43 0.21
C ILE A 109 -0.08 14.18 1.14
N SER A 110 -1.25 13.62 1.44
CA SER A 110 -2.22 14.24 2.34
C SER A 110 -1.66 14.32 3.76
N ALA A 111 -1.13 13.20 4.28
CA ALA A 111 -0.47 13.13 5.58
C ALA A 111 0.64 14.18 5.76
N LEU A 112 1.53 14.32 4.78
CA LEU A 112 2.61 15.32 4.82
C LEU A 112 2.10 16.76 4.62
N SER A 113 1.04 16.95 3.82
CA SER A 113 0.44 18.28 3.62
C SER A 113 -0.22 18.80 4.91
N ASP A 114 -0.77 17.89 5.72
CA ASP A 114 -1.47 18.18 6.97
C ASP A 114 -0.48 18.52 8.11
N THR A 115 0.74 17.96 8.06
CA THR A 115 1.84 18.29 8.98
C THR A 115 2.78 19.40 8.48
N ASP A 116 2.43 20.04 7.36
CA ASP A 116 3.20 21.10 6.70
C ASP A 116 4.61 20.68 6.22
N GLU A 117 4.82 19.39 5.98
CA GLU A 117 6.04 18.82 5.41
C GLU A 117 6.05 18.90 3.87
N ILE A 118 5.92 20.12 3.35
CA ILE A 118 5.66 20.42 1.94
C ILE A 118 6.71 19.84 0.98
N ALA A 119 7.99 19.93 1.35
CA ALA A 119 9.08 19.41 0.51
C ALA A 119 8.97 17.88 0.30
N GLN A 120 8.60 17.14 1.34
CA GLN A 120 8.43 15.69 1.25
C GLN A 120 7.15 15.34 0.48
N ALA A 121 6.07 16.10 0.67
CA ALA A 121 4.84 15.94 -0.10
C ALA A 121 5.10 16.14 -1.61
N MET A 122 5.91 17.13 -1.99
CA MET A 122 6.34 17.34 -3.39
C MET A 122 7.17 16.17 -3.91
N ALA A 123 8.09 15.63 -3.11
CA ALA A 123 8.88 14.47 -3.52
C ALA A 123 8.01 13.23 -3.78
N LEU A 124 6.91 13.05 -3.05
CA LEU A 124 5.93 12.00 -3.35
C LEU A 124 5.16 12.26 -4.65
N CYS A 125 4.78 13.51 -4.95
CA CYS A 125 4.20 13.87 -6.24
C CYS A 125 5.15 13.53 -7.39
N ASP A 126 6.44 13.87 -7.27
CA ASP A 126 7.45 13.59 -8.30
C ASP A 126 7.58 12.09 -8.58
N LYS A 127 7.56 11.26 -7.53
CA LYS A 127 7.54 9.79 -7.65
C LYS A 127 6.27 9.27 -8.34
N ALA A 128 5.10 9.80 -7.98
CA ALA A 128 3.83 9.42 -8.61
C ALA A 128 3.79 9.80 -10.10
N ILE A 129 4.31 10.97 -10.46
CA ILE A 129 4.43 11.44 -11.85
C ILE A 129 5.39 10.54 -12.65
N ALA A 130 6.54 10.18 -12.08
CA ALA A 130 7.49 9.27 -12.71
C ALA A 130 6.89 7.86 -12.95
N MET A 131 5.94 7.44 -12.13
CA MET A 131 5.14 6.22 -12.33
C MET A 131 4.02 6.35 -13.37
N GLY A 132 3.82 7.54 -13.94
CA GLY A 132 2.78 7.79 -14.93
C GLY A 132 1.38 7.97 -14.35
N LEU A 133 1.24 8.27 -13.05
CA LEU A 133 -0.06 8.42 -12.38
C LEU A 133 -0.83 9.72 -12.73
N GLY A 134 -0.51 10.35 -13.86
CA GLY A 134 -1.34 11.35 -14.52
C GLY A 134 -1.31 12.76 -13.94
N ARG A 135 -2.11 13.64 -14.57
CA ARG A 135 -2.14 15.10 -14.35
C ARG A 135 -2.54 15.54 -12.95
N ALA A 136 -3.20 14.68 -12.17
CA ALA A 136 -3.64 15.01 -10.81
C ALA A 136 -2.45 15.29 -9.89
N TYR A 137 -1.39 14.48 -9.99
CA TYR A 137 -0.18 14.66 -9.19
C TYR A 137 0.66 15.86 -9.66
N GLU A 138 0.68 16.17 -10.96
CA GLU A 138 1.29 17.41 -11.49
C GLU A 138 0.60 18.65 -10.92
N ALA A 139 -0.73 18.69 -10.96
CA ALA A 139 -1.50 19.80 -10.41
C ALA A 139 -1.31 19.93 -8.89
N LYS A 140 -1.27 18.80 -8.16
CA LYS A 140 -1.01 18.79 -6.72
C LYS A 140 0.39 19.31 -6.41
N ARG A 141 1.42 18.87 -7.16
CA ARG A 141 2.81 19.35 -7.03
C ARG A 141 2.89 20.87 -7.20
N HIS A 142 2.32 21.43 -8.26
CA HIS A 142 2.29 22.89 -8.48
C HIS A 142 1.53 23.63 -7.38
N SER A 143 0.48 23.03 -6.82
CA SER A 143 -0.24 23.63 -5.70
C SER A 143 0.64 23.72 -4.45
N LEU A 144 1.42 22.67 -4.16
CA LEU A 144 2.34 22.63 -3.03
C LEU A 144 3.53 23.59 -3.21
N GLU A 145 4.05 23.72 -4.43
CA GLU A 145 5.13 24.64 -4.77
C GLU A 145 4.81 26.10 -4.43
N ARG A 146 3.52 26.50 -4.46
CA ARG A 146 3.06 27.84 -4.07
C ARG A 146 2.99 28.06 -2.55
N ARG A 147 3.22 27.01 -1.75
CA ARG A 147 3.22 27.06 -0.27
C ARG A 147 4.64 27.15 0.31
N LEU A 148 5.68 27.01 -0.53
CA LEU A 148 7.09 27.24 -0.17
C LEU A 148 7.44 28.72 -0.33
#